data_AF-A0A060BU82-F1
#
_entry.id   AF-A0A060BU82-F1
#
_cell.length_a   1.000
_cell.length_b   1.000
_cell.length_c   1.000
_cell.angle_alpha   90.00
_cell.angle_beta   90.00
_cell.angle_gamma   90.00
#
_symmetry.space_group_name_H-M   'P 1'
#
loop_
_entity.id
_entity.type
_entity.pdbx_description
1 polymer ?
#
loop_
_entity_poly.entity_id
_entity_poly.type
_entity_poly.pdbx_seq_one_letter_code
_entity_poly.pdbx_strand_id
1 'polypeptide(L)'
;PLLLWRWPGTLAFTRLDPWVNFDWGISSPDSSALPADVFSVHWEGQIEPRYSETYTFSTVADDGVRLWINGQLVIGRWAAVQATTEDSGTITLQAGQRYDLVLEYFDAGYTANIRLDWASPSQSREAVPPQCLYP
;
A
#
# COMPACT_ATOMS: atom_id res chain seq x y z
N PRO A 1 1.14 22.00 16.99
CA PRO A 1 2.33 21.58 16.22
C PRO A 1 2.30 20.06 15.97
N LEU A 2 1.70 19.65 14.85
CA LEU A 2 1.56 18.25 14.46
C LEU A 2 2.90 17.77 13.88
N LEU A 3 3.63 16.97 14.65
CA LEU A 3 4.81 16.24 14.18
C LEU A 3 4.34 15.22 13.12
N LEU A 4 4.62 15.54 11.86
CA LEU A 4 4.38 14.68 10.71
C LEU A 4 5.26 13.44 10.82
N TRP A 5 4.64 12.27 11.00
CA TRP A 5 5.26 10.94 10.92
C TRP A 5 5.64 10.56 9.47
N ARG A 6 6.27 11.48 8.73
CA ARG A 6 6.88 11.18 7.43
C ARG A 6 8.32 10.77 7.69
N TRP A 7 8.74 9.64 7.13
CA TRP A 7 10.16 9.34 7.03
C TRP A 7 10.87 10.51 6.33
N PRO A 8 11.97 11.05 6.88
CA PRO A 8 12.66 12.18 6.28
C PRO A 8 13.27 11.75 4.93
N GLY A 9 12.81 12.34 3.83
CA GLY A 9 13.29 12.03 2.49
C GLY A 9 12.94 13.13 1.51
N THR A 10 13.75 13.27 0.46
CA THR A 10 13.44 14.14 -0.69
C THR A 10 12.73 13.30 -1.74
N LEU A 11 11.68 13.84 -2.38
CA LEU A 11 11.00 13.17 -3.49
C LEU A 11 12.01 12.87 -4.60
N ALA A 12 12.22 11.58 -4.91
CA ALA A 12 13.13 11.17 -5.97
C ALA A 12 12.47 11.23 -7.36
N PHE A 13 11.27 10.65 -7.50
CA PHE A 13 10.48 10.67 -8.73
C PHE A 13 9.01 10.35 -8.44
N THR A 14 8.17 10.49 -9.47
CA THR A 14 6.76 10.06 -9.46
C THR A 14 6.47 9.22 -10.69
N ARG A 15 5.66 8.17 -10.56
CA ARG A 15 5.12 7.40 -11.69
C ARG A 15 3.72 6.88 -11.37
N LEU A 16 3.00 6.46 -12.40
CA LEU A 16 1.75 5.73 -12.24
C LEU A 16 2.05 4.23 -12.17
N ASP A 17 1.65 3.60 -11.08
CA ASP A 17 1.67 2.16 -10.92
C ASP A 17 0.23 1.64 -11.12
N PRO A 18 -0.02 0.73 -12.08
CA PRO A 18 -1.37 0.24 -12.35
C PRO A 18 -1.94 -0.63 -11.22
N TRP A 19 -1.08 -1.12 -10.33
CA TRP A 19 -1.41 -1.96 -9.18
C TRP A 19 -0.28 -1.88 -8.16
N VAL A 20 -0.54 -2.35 -6.94
CA VAL A 20 0.50 -2.50 -5.90
C VAL A 20 0.78 -3.99 -5.74
N ASN A 21 1.77 -4.48 -6.50
CA ASN A 21 2.24 -5.86 -6.47
C ASN A 21 3.70 -5.91 -6.93
N PHE A 22 4.60 -5.61 -6.00
CA PHE A 22 6.02 -5.43 -6.27
C PHE A 22 6.87 -6.34 -5.40
N ASP A 23 7.89 -6.93 -6.03
CA ASP A 23 8.99 -7.61 -5.38
C ASP A 23 10.27 -7.06 -6.01
N TRP A 24 10.99 -6.22 -5.26
CA TRP A 24 12.25 -5.62 -5.69
C TRP A 24 13.46 -6.44 -5.23
N GLY A 25 13.26 -7.51 -4.46
CA GLY A 25 14.34 -8.28 -3.85
C GLY A 25 15.26 -7.35 -3.06
N ILE A 26 16.56 -7.39 -3.38
CA ILE A 26 17.60 -6.56 -2.73
C ILE A 26 17.81 -5.19 -3.39
N SER A 27 16.80 -4.68 -4.10
CA SER A 27 16.86 -3.43 -4.84
C SER A 27 15.69 -2.53 -4.50
N SER A 28 15.56 -1.45 -5.26
CA SER A 28 14.53 -0.43 -5.08
C SER A 28 13.69 -0.26 -6.35
N PRO A 29 12.60 0.52 -6.31
CA PRO A 29 11.72 0.73 -7.45
C PRO A 29 12.38 1.29 -8.71
N ASP A 30 13.50 2.01 -8.53
CA ASP A 30 14.36 2.54 -9.59
C ASP A 30 15.77 2.79 -9.00
N SER A 31 16.71 1.90 -9.30
CA SER A 31 18.09 1.96 -8.78
C SER A 31 18.92 3.12 -9.34
N SER A 32 18.43 3.84 -10.36
CA SER A 32 19.06 5.06 -10.85
C SER A 32 18.70 6.29 -10.01
N ALA A 33 17.60 6.23 -9.27
CA ALA A 33 17.04 7.35 -8.51
C ALA A 33 17.02 7.11 -6.99
N LEU A 34 17.01 5.84 -6.56
CA LEU A 34 16.91 5.44 -5.16
C LEU A 34 18.08 4.54 -4.74
N PRO A 35 18.55 4.63 -3.47
CA PRO A 35 19.42 3.61 -2.89
C PRO A 35 18.72 2.25 -2.88
N ALA A 36 19.50 1.17 -2.69
CA ALA A 36 18.96 -0.18 -2.58
C ALA A 36 18.09 -0.35 -1.32
N ASP A 37 18.52 0.24 -0.20
CA ASP A 37 17.85 0.21 1.10
C ASP A 37 17.43 1.62 1.53
N VAL A 38 16.55 1.72 2.53
CA VAL A 38 16.17 2.99 3.17
C VAL A 38 15.44 3.92 2.20
N PHE A 39 14.33 3.44 1.67
CA PHE A 39 13.44 4.22 0.82
C PHE A 39 11.99 4.11 1.29
N SER A 40 11.13 4.98 0.76
CA SER A 40 9.69 4.92 1.02
C SER A 40 8.92 5.19 -0.26
N VAL A 41 7.70 4.66 -0.32
CA VAL A 41 6.77 4.88 -1.42
C VAL A 41 5.44 5.36 -0.84
N HIS A 42 4.83 6.32 -1.53
CA HIS A 42 3.53 6.89 -1.21
C HIS A 42 2.65 6.79 -2.45
N TRP A 43 1.67 5.90 -2.41
CA TRP A 43 0.61 5.83 -3.42
C TRP A 43 -0.60 6.61 -2.90
N GLU A 44 -1.13 7.49 -3.75
CA GLU A 44 -2.36 8.25 -3.53
C GLU A 44 -3.25 8.07 -4.75
N GLY A 45 -4.55 7.98 -4.52
CA GLY A 45 -5.55 7.81 -5.56
C GLY A 45 -6.90 7.45 -4.97
N GLN A 46 -7.71 6.71 -5.71
CA GLN A 46 -9.02 6.22 -5.28
C GLN A 46 -9.20 4.75 -5.60
N ILE A 47 -10.00 4.07 -4.78
CA ILE A 47 -10.42 2.68 -4.99
C ILE A 47 -11.93 2.59 -5.19
N GLU A 48 -12.36 1.73 -6.11
CA GLU A 48 -13.78 1.48 -6.41
C GLU A 48 -14.12 0.00 -6.19
N PRO A 49 -14.85 -0.36 -5.11
CA PRO A 49 -15.26 -1.73 -4.83
C PRO A 49 -16.36 -2.18 -5.78
N ARG A 50 -16.36 -3.48 -6.10
CA ARG A 50 -17.36 -4.10 -6.98
C ARG A 50 -18.67 -4.41 -6.27
N TYR A 51 -18.64 -4.57 -4.95
CA TYR A 51 -19.77 -4.98 -4.13
C TYR A 51 -19.97 -4.06 -2.93
N SER A 52 -21.21 -3.93 -2.45
CA SER A 52 -21.53 -3.21 -1.21
C SER A 52 -21.38 -4.17 -0.03
N GLU A 53 -20.16 -4.32 0.46
CA GLU A 53 -19.80 -5.33 1.46
C GLU A 53 -18.73 -4.80 2.43
N THR A 54 -18.50 -5.55 3.51
CA THR A 54 -17.28 -5.37 4.30
C THR A 54 -16.11 -6.02 3.55
N TYR A 55 -15.16 -5.18 3.15
CA TYR A 55 -13.91 -5.61 2.54
C TYR A 55 -12.85 -5.83 3.61
N THR A 56 -12.09 -6.90 3.45
CA THR A 56 -10.79 -7.09 4.10
C THR A 56 -9.72 -6.65 3.13
N PHE A 57 -8.91 -5.68 3.52
CA PHE A 57 -7.66 -5.37 2.85
C PHE A 57 -6.53 -6.10 3.55
N SER A 58 -5.61 -6.67 2.78
CA SER A 58 -4.38 -7.27 3.28
C SER A 58 -3.18 -6.64 2.59
N THR A 59 -2.10 -6.41 3.32
CA THR A 59 -0.80 -6.04 2.77
C THR A 59 0.20 -7.12 3.10
N VAL A 60 0.95 -7.58 2.10
CA VAL A 60 2.12 -8.47 2.28
C VAL A 60 3.33 -7.61 2.01
N ALA A 61 4.10 -7.25 3.04
CA ALA A 61 5.16 -6.26 2.94
C ALA A 61 6.40 -6.56 3.80
N ASP A 62 7.54 -6.12 3.30
CA ASP A 62 8.84 -6.00 3.97
C ASP A 62 9.38 -4.62 3.59
N ASP A 63 9.35 -3.57 4.41
CA ASP A 63 9.05 -3.52 5.84
C ASP A 63 7.63 -2.99 6.16
N GLY A 64 7.54 -1.71 6.54
CA GLY A 64 6.39 -1.13 7.22
C GLY A 64 5.39 -0.53 6.24
N VAL A 65 4.10 -0.61 6.59
CA VAL A 65 2.98 -0.23 5.74
C VAL A 65 1.88 0.47 6.52
N ARG A 66 1.26 1.48 5.91
CA ARG A 66 0.02 2.10 6.39
C ARG A 66 -0.95 2.25 5.23
N LEU A 67 -2.18 1.79 5.42
CA LEU A 67 -3.27 1.94 4.47
C LEU A 67 -4.38 2.78 5.10
N TRP A 68 -4.77 3.84 4.42
CA TRP A 68 -5.99 4.58 4.70
C TRP A 68 -6.96 4.44 3.53
N ILE A 69 -8.22 4.16 3.85
CA ILE A 69 -9.33 4.21 2.90
C ILE A 69 -10.34 5.23 3.42
N ASN A 70 -10.69 6.22 2.61
CA ASN A 70 -11.59 7.32 2.97
C ASN A 70 -11.16 8.04 4.27
N GLY A 71 -9.85 8.22 4.45
CA GLY A 71 -9.25 8.82 5.65
C GLY A 71 -9.22 7.92 6.90
N GLN A 72 -9.82 6.72 6.87
CA GLN A 72 -9.78 5.76 7.98
C GLN A 72 -8.54 4.88 7.87
N LEU A 73 -7.76 4.79 8.95
CA LEU A 73 -6.61 3.87 9.02
C LEU A 73 -7.10 2.42 9.07
N VAL A 74 -6.91 1.68 7.98
CA VAL A 74 -7.31 0.27 7.83
C VAL A 74 -6.16 -0.66 8.24
N ILE A 75 -4.92 -0.35 7.84
CA ILE A 75 -3.71 -1.10 8.22
C ILE A 75 -2.69 -0.11 8.77
N GLY A 76 -2.07 -0.42 9.91
CA GLY A 76 -1.24 0.54 10.67
C GLY A 76 0.10 0.00 11.15
N ARG A 77 0.75 -0.91 10.40
CA ARG A 77 2.03 -1.51 10.81
C ARG A 77 3.23 -0.70 10.34
N TRP A 78 3.57 0.36 11.08
CA TRP A 78 4.69 1.24 10.73
C TRP A 78 5.97 0.92 11.51
N ALA A 79 6.51 -0.29 11.32
CA ALA A 79 7.73 -0.74 11.99
C ALA A 79 8.59 -1.58 11.06
N ALA A 80 9.92 -1.46 11.21
CA ALA A 80 10.86 -2.35 10.53
C ALA A 80 10.67 -3.78 11.04
N VAL A 81 10.74 -4.73 10.13
CA VAL A 81 10.64 -6.17 10.37
C VAL A 81 11.92 -6.83 9.85
N GLN A 82 12.01 -8.15 9.96
CA GLN A 82 13.17 -8.92 9.48
C GLN A 82 12.78 -9.92 8.39
N ALA A 83 11.53 -9.83 7.92
CA ALA A 83 10.92 -10.71 6.94
C ALA A 83 9.58 -10.14 6.51
N THR A 84 9.17 -10.47 5.28
CA THR A 84 7.82 -10.24 4.76
C THR A 84 6.73 -10.65 5.74
N THR A 85 5.83 -9.72 6.03
CA THR A 85 4.72 -9.91 6.95
C THR A 85 3.39 -9.58 6.28
N GLU A 86 2.34 -10.31 6.67
CA GLU A 86 0.97 -10.00 6.25
C GLU A 86 0.23 -9.31 7.39
N ASP A 87 -0.40 -8.18 7.07
CA ASP A 87 -1.31 -7.45 7.95
C ASP A 87 -2.63 -7.20 7.23
N SER A 88 -3.72 -7.08 7.98
CA SER A 88 -5.04 -6.86 7.41
C SER A 88 -5.92 -5.99 8.27
N GLY A 89 -6.93 -5.38 7.64
CA GLY A 89 -7.96 -4.60 8.28
C GLY A 89 -9.22 -4.59 7.45
N THR A 90 -10.34 -4.18 8.05
CA THR A 90 -11.64 -4.21 7.40
C THR A 90 -12.29 -2.83 7.32
N ILE A 91 -13.08 -2.63 6.27
CA ILE A 91 -13.90 -1.43 6.07
C ILE A 91 -15.14 -1.78 5.26
N THR A 92 -16.29 -1.21 5.61
CA THR A 92 -17.53 -1.37 4.84
C THR A 92 -17.58 -0.34 3.72
N LEU A 93 -17.74 -0.82 2.49
CA LEU A 93 -17.76 0.02 1.29
C LEU A 93 -19.05 -0.20 0.48
N GLN A 94 -19.37 0.74 -0.39
CA GLN A 94 -20.52 0.67 -1.31
C GLN A 94 -20.04 0.46 -2.75
N ALA A 95 -20.64 -0.48 -3.47
CA ALA A 95 -20.31 -0.80 -4.86
C ALA A 95 -20.35 0.46 -5.75
N GLY A 96 -19.34 0.63 -6.60
CA GLY A 96 -19.26 1.75 -7.55
C GLY A 96 -19.00 3.12 -6.93
N GLN A 97 -18.94 3.24 -5.59
CA GLN A 97 -18.49 4.46 -4.93
C GLN A 97 -16.97 4.49 -4.86
N ARG A 98 -16.36 5.59 -5.28
CA ARG A 98 -14.93 5.81 -5.11
C ARG A 98 -14.62 6.30 -3.71
N TYR A 99 -13.55 5.76 -3.15
CA TYR A 99 -13.01 6.14 -1.85
C TYR A 99 -11.55 6.51 -2.00
N ASP A 100 -11.12 7.59 -1.33
CA ASP A 100 -9.72 7.97 -1.32
C ASP A 100 -8.87 6.84 -0.74
N LEU A 101 -7.75 6.55 -1.39
CA LEU A 101 -6.79 5.54 -0.99
C LEU A 101 -5.44 6.22 -0.79
N VAL A 102 -4.87 6.03 0.39
CA VAL A 102 -3.47 6.37 0.66
C VAL A 102 -2.79 5.11 1.16
N LEU A 103 -1.73 4.70 0.48
CA LEU A 103 -0.86 3.61 0.90
C LEU A 103 0.56 4.14 1.04
N GLU A 104 1.10 4.01 2.24
CA GLU A 104 2.50 4.32 2.52
C GLU A 104 3.24 3.03 2.82
N TYR A 105 4.48 2.96 2.33
CA TYR A 105 5.39 1.85 2.51
C TYR A 105 6.80 2.39 2.77
N PHE A 106 7.59 1.67 3.57
CA PHE A 106 9.03 1.86 3.60
C PHE A 106 9.77 0.53 3.63
N ASP A 107 10.99 0.58 3.14
CA ASP A 107 12.03 -0.42 3.33
C ASP A 107 13.15 0.20 4.18
N ALA A 108 13.55 -0.47 5.26
CA ALA A 108 14.67 -0.10 6.11
C ALA A 108 15.93 -0.94 5.79
N GLY A 109 15.79 -2.03 5.02
CA GLY A 109 16.88 -2.67 4.30
C GLY A 109 16.70 -4.16 4.05
N TYR A 110 17.68 -4.74 3.35
CA TYR A 110 17.68 -6.10 2.82
C TYR A 110 16.67 -6.31 1.70
N THR A 111 15.49 -6.84 2.00
CA THR A 111 14.54 -7.26 0.99
C THR A 111 13.32 -6.38 0.98
N ALA A 112 12.98 -5.85 -0.20
CA ALA A 112 11.87 -4.94 -0.36
C ALA A 112 10.77 -5.57 -1.22
N ASN A 113 9.58 -5.74 -0.64
CA ASN A 113 8.38 -6.16 -1.36
C ASN A 113 7.13 -5.53 -0.74
N ILE A 114 6.11 -5.36 -1.58
CA ILE A 114 4.78 -4.97 -1.14
C ILE A 114 3.70 -5.45 -2.13
N ARG A 115 2.62 -6.01 -1.58
CA ARG A 115 1.41 -6.35 -2.33
C ARG A 115 0.17 -5.92 -1.56
N LEU A 116 -0.77 -5.27 -2.25
CA LEU A 116 -2.08 -4.90 -1.71
C LEU A 116 -3.15 -5.85 -2.27
N ASP A 117 -3.74 -6.64 -1.37
CA ASP A 117 -4.84 -7.55 -1.65
C ASP A 117 -6.16 -7.03 -1.07
N TRP A 118 -7.27 -7.48 -1.65
CA TRP A 118 -8.61 -7.28 -1.09
C TRP A 118 -9.46 -8.56 -1.18
N ALA A 119 -10.45 -8.69 -0.30
CA ALA A 119 -11.45 -9.76 -0.32
C ALA A 119 -12.75 -9.29 0.33
N SER A 120 -13.87 -9.90 -0.03
CA SER A 120 -15.20 -9.70 0.58
C SER A 120 -16.05 -10.96 0.36
N PRO A 121 -17.27 -11.10 0.92
CA PRO A 121 -18.13 -12.26 0.68
C PRO A 121 -18.31 -12.64 -0.80
N SER A 122 -18.40 -11.65 -1.69
CA SER A 122 -18.55 -11.84 -3.14
C SER A 122 -17.26 -11.62 -3.94
N GLN A 123 -16.17 -11.20 -3.29
CA GLN A 123 -14.85 -10.97 -3.89
C GLN A 123 -13.85 -11.97 -3.31
N SER A 124 -13.47 -12.98 -4.11
CA SER A 124 -12.32 -13.83 -3.76
C SER A 124 -11.07 -12.99 -3.58
N ARG A 125 -10.18 -13.40 -2.65
CA ARG A 125 -8.93 -12.70 -2.41
C ARG A 125 -8.10 -12.59 -3.69
N GLU A 126 -7.75 -11.37 -4.07
CA GLU A 126 -6.85 -11.06 -5.19
C GLU A 126 -6.09 -9.77 -4.90
N ALA A 127 -5.00 -9.54 -5.65
CA ALA A 127 -4.38 -8.21 -5.68
C ALA A 127 -5.39 -7.20 -6.22
N VAL A 128 -5.46 -6.01 -5.63
CA VAL A 128 -6.43 -5.00 -6.07
C VAL A 128 -6.21 -4.70 -7.56
N PRO A 129 -7.19 -5.00 -8.44
CA PRO A 129 -6.95 -4.94 -9.87
C PRO A 129 -6.87 -3.50 -10.38
N PRO A 130 -6.10 -3.23 -11.47
CA PRO A 130 -5.96 -1.89 -12.02
C PRO A 130 -7.27 -1.19 -12.35
N GLN A 131 -8.28 -1.92 -12.82
CA GLN A 131 -9.61 -1.37 -13.13
C GLN A 131 -10.38 -0.86 -11.90
N CYS A 132 -9.91 -1.16 -10.69
CA CYS A 132 -10.49 -0.70 -9.43
C CYS A 132 -9.65 0.39 -8.78
N LEU A 133 -8.56 0.85 -9.41
CA LEU A 133 -7.65 1.88 -8.93
C LEU A 133 -7.63 3.08 -9.88
N TYR A 134 -7.67 4.28 -9.32
CA TYR A 134 -7.70 5.54 -10.07
C TYR A 134 -6.69 6.52 -9.47
N PRO A 135 -5.84 7.18 -10.27
CA PRO A 135 -4.95 8.24 -9.79
C PRO A 135 -5.68 9.55 -9.50
#